data_AF-A0A433IKQ3-F1
#
_entry.id   AF-A0A433IKQ3-F1
#
_cell.length_a   1.000
_cell.length_b   1.000
_cell.length_c   1.000
_cell.angle_alpha   90.00
_cell.angle_beta   90.00
_cell.angle_gamma   90.00
#
_symmetry.space_group_name_H-M   'P 1'
#
loop_
_entity.id
_entity.type
_entity.pdbx_description
1 polymer ?
#
loop_
_entity_poly.entity_id
_entity_poly.type
_entity_poly.pdbx_seq_one_letter_code
_entity_poly.pdbx_strand_id
1 'polypeptide(L)'
;PLTAPAGVEVRWLHRGGPFTPETTRFAAAVEDAAWREGRVHAFVHGEREQVKRVRAYLTDVRGVDRRQLSVSAYWAYGRAEDVFQAEKQTPAGQIFEDGTTGG
;
A
#
# COMPACT_ATOMS: atom_id res chain seq x y z
N PRO A 1 -23.32 6.64 4.96
CA PRO A 1 -22.65 5.57 5.75
C PRO A 1 -22.81 4.25 5.01
N LEU A 2 -21.75 3.44 4.89
CA LEU A 2 -21.82 2.16 4.20
C LEU A 2 -22.51 1.14 5.12
N THR A 3 -23.60 0.52 4.66
CA THR A 3 -24.26 -0.54 5.41
C THR A 3 -23.49 -1.85 5.22
N ALA A 4 -22.91 -2.35 6.30
CA ALA A 4 -22.20 -3.63 6.30
C ALA A 4 -23.17 -4.81 6.48
N PRO A 5 -22.98 -5.95 5.80
CA PRO A 5 -23.70 -7.18 6.09
C PRO A 5 -23.47 -7.67 7.53
N ALA A 6 -24.36 -8.54 8.02
CA ALA A 6 -24.20 -9.15 9.34
C ALA A 6 -22.84 -9.86 9.47
N GLY A 7 -22.13 -9.61 10.58
CA GLY A 7 -20.81 -10.20 10.85
C GLY A 7 -19.62 -9.46 10.24
N VAL A 8 -19.84 -8.42 9.43
CA VAL A 8 -18.80 -7.56 8.85
C VAL A 8 -18.71 -6.24 9.61
N GLU A 9 -17.50 -5.90 10.05
CA GLU A 9 -17.18 -4.60 10.62
C GLU A 9 -16.41 -3.77 9.59
N VAL A 10 -16.84 -2.52 9.37
CA VAL A 10 -16.17 -1.58 8.47
C VAL A 10 -15.66 -0.40 9.28
N ARG A 11 -14.33 -0.27 9.39
CA ARG A 11 -13.66 0.82 10.09
C ARG A 11 -12.93 1.72 9.10
N TRP A 12 -13.34 2.99 9.05
CA TRP A 12 -12.66 4.01 8.25
C TRP A 12 -11.60 4.71 9.08
N LEU A 13 -10.36 4.73 8.59
CA LEU A 13 -9.24 5.40 9.25
C LEU A 13 -8.90 6.69 8.52
N HIS A 14 -9.36 7.81 9.08
CA HIS A 14 -9.03 9.13 8.55
C HIS A 14 -7.63 9.53 9.02
N ARG A 15 -6.77 9.95 8.07
CA ARG A 15 -5.37 10.28 8.37
C ARG A 15 -5.20 11.54 9.20
N GLY A 16 -6.12 12.51 9.11
CA GLY A 16 -6.05 13.77 9.83
C GLY A 16 -4.90 14.70 9.41
N GLY A 17 -4.12 14.34 8.39
CA GLY A 17 -2.97 15.08 7.89
C GLY A 17 -2.30 14.39 6.69
N PRO A 18 -1.14 14.91 6.24
CA PRO A 18 -0.35 14.28 5.18
C PRO A 18 0.04 12.84 5.52
N PHE A 19 0.16 12.01 4.50
CA PHE A 19 0.62 10.64 4.69
C PHE A 19 2.14 10.63 4.95
N THR A 20 2.55 9.92 6.00
CA THR A 20 3.88 9.33 6.12
C THR A 20 3.73 7.88 6.59
N PRO A 21 4.65 6.97 6.27
CA PRO A 21 4.63 5.61 6.78
C PRO A 21 4.63 5.53 8.30
N GLU A 22 5.15 6.54 9.00
CA GLU A 22 5.27 6.58 10.46
C GLU A 22 4.01 7.12 11.13
N THR A 23 3.34 8.12 10.52
CA THR A 23 2.15 8.77 11.10
C THR A 23 0.84 8.11 10.71
N THR A 24 0.83 7.31 9.64
CA THR A 24 -0.37 6.61 9.22
C THR A 24 -0.73 5.48 10.19
N ARG A 25 -2.02 5.35 10.48
CA ARG A 25 -2.53 4.48 11.56
C ARG A 25 -2.92 3.08 11.10
N PHE A 26 -2.70 2.75 9.83
CA PHE A 26 -3.24 1.52 9.24
C PHE A 26 -2.72 0.26 9.94
N ALA A 27 -1.40 0.08 10.02
CA ALA A 27 -0.83 -1.10 10.67
C ALA A 27 -1.22 -1.19 12.16
N ALA A 28 -1.14 -0.08 12.89
CA ALA A 28 -1.53 -0.03 14.30
C ALA A 28 -3.01 -0.39 14.52
N ALA A 29 -3.90 0.04 13.64
CA ALA A 29 -5.33 -0.31 13.73
C ALA A 29 -5.60 -1.80 13.44
N VAL A 30 -4.78 -2.45 12.60
CA VAL A 30 -4.84 -3.90 12.38
C VAL A 30 -4.30 -4.66 13.60
N GLU A 31 -3.25 -4.15 14.22
CA GLU A 31 -2.68 -4.73 15.45
C GLU A 31 -3.66 -4.68 16.62
N ASP A 32 -4.42 -3.59 16.74
CA ASP A 32 -5.44 -3.34 17.77
C ASP A 32 -6.78 -4.04 17.48
N ALA A 33 -7.00 -4.52 16.26
CA ALA A 33 -8.26 -5.16 15.90
C ALA A 33 -8.50 -6.45 16.70
N ALA A 34 -9.75 -6.65 17.13
CA ALA A 34 -10.16 -7.85 17.85
C ALA A 34 -9.86 -9.10 17.03
N TRP A 35 -9.06 -10.01 17.59
CA TRP A 35 -8.69 -11.25 16.93
C TRP A 35 -9.77 -12.31 17.15
N ARG A 36 -10.28 -12.90 16.06
CA ARG A 36 -11.26 -13.99 16.12
C ARG A 36 -10.54 -15.33 16.05
N GLU A 37 -11.05 -16.30 16.81
CA GLU A 37 -10.54 -17.67 16.76
C GLU A 37 -10.87 -18.34 15.42
N GLY A 38 -10.06 -19.34 15.05
CA GLY A 38 -10.23 -20.12 13.83
C GLY A 38 -9.28 -19.72 12.70
N ARG A 39 -9.67 -20.03 11.47
CA ARG A 39 -8.85 -19.80 10.27
C ARG A 39 -9.00 -18.36 9.79
N VAL A 40 -7.89 -17.64 9.66
CA VAL A 40 -7.86 -16.25 9.20
C VAL A 40 -7.30 -16.19 7.78
N HIS A 41 -8.03 -15.53 6.87
CA HIS A 41 -7.50 -15.13 5.57
C HIS A 41 -7.33 -13.61 5.59
N ALA A 42 -6.12 -13.12 5.31
CA ALA A 42 -5.85 -11.69 5.23
C ALA A 42 -5.54 -11.26 3.79
N PHE A 43 -6.26 -10.24 3.32
CA PHE A 43 -6.03 -9.57 2.04
C PHE A 43 -5.59 -8.13 2.33
N VAL A 44 -4.31 -7.83 2.12
CA VAL A 44 -3.69 -6.56 2.57
C VAL A 44 -2.99 -5.88 1.40
N HIS A 45 -3.50 -4.72 1.01
CA HIS A 45 -3.01 -3.95 -0.12
C HIS A 45 -2.87 -2.48 0.28
N GLY A 46 -1.74 -1.87 -0.04
CA GLY A 46 -1.47 -0.50 0.37
C GLY A 46 -0.02 -0.09 0.16
N GLU A 47 0.42 0.84 1.00
CA GLU A 47 1.80 1.33 0.98
C GLU A 47 2.78 0.27 1.49
N ARG A 48 3.95 0.18 0.86
CA ARG A 48 4.97 -0.83 1.11
C ARG A 48 5.33 -1.03 2.58
N GLU A 49 5.73 0.00 3.31
CA GLU A 49 6.20 -0.15 4.69
C GLU A 49 5.05 -0.50 5.64
N GLN A 50 3.87 0.07 5.42
CA GLN A 50 2.67 -0.30 6.17
C GLN A 50 2.26 -1.75 5.95
N VAL A 51 2.23 -2.19 4.69
CA VAL A 51 1.91 -3.56 4.32
C VAL A 51 2.94 -4.54 4.89
N LYS A 52 4.22 -4.18 4.86
CA LYS A 52 5.31 -4.98 5.43
C LYS A 52 5.16 -5.15 6.94
N ARG A 53 4.80 -4.08 7.68
CA ARG A 53 4.52 -4.15 9.11
C ARG A 53 3.33 -5.06 9.41
N VAL A 54 2.22 -4.91 8.69
CA VAL A 54 1.04 -5.78 8.85
C VAL A 54 1.39 -7.24 8.57
N ARG A 55 2.16 -7.51 7.51
CA ARG A 55 2.59 -8.87 7.18
C ARG A 55 3.39 -9.50 8.32
N ALA A 56 4.38 -8.77 8.86
CA ALA A 56 5.20 -9.26 9.97
C ALA A 56 4.35 -9.54 11.22
N TYR A 57 3.40 -8.66 11.55
CA TYR A 57 2.46 -8.91 12.65
C TYR A 57 1.63 -10.19 12.42
N LEU A 58 1.07 -10.36 11.22
CA LEU A 58 0.24 -11.53 10.90
C LEU A 58 1.03 -12.84 10.94
N THR A 59 2.28 -12.86 10.47
CA THR A 59 3.11 -14.07 10.47
C THR A 59 3.78 -14.32 11.81
N ASP A 60 4.46 -13.31 12.36
CA ASP A 60 5.43 -13.50 13.43
C ASP A 60 4.77 -13.40 14.81
N VAL A 61 3.69 -12.62 14.93
CA VAL A 61 2.94 -12.46 16.19
C VAL A 61 1.69 -13.33 16.21
N ARG A 62 0.96 -13.41 15.09
CA ARG A 62 -0.30 -14.17 15.02
C ARG A 62 -0.17 -15.57 14.42
N GLY A 63 0.99 -15.94 13.87
CA GLY A 63 1.23 -17.28 13.35
C GLY A 63 0.39 -17.65 12.13
N VAL A 64 -0.12 -16.67 11.37
CA VAL A 64 -0.94 -16.95 10.19
C VAL A 64 -0.08 -17.57 9.09
N ASP A 65 -0.54 -18.70 8.55
CA ASP A 65 0.13 -19.39 7.45
C ASP A 65 0.21 -18.47 6.21
N ARG A 66 1.38 -18.41 5.57
CA ARG A 66 1.62 -17.58 4.38
C ARG A 66 0.69 -17.88 3.21
N ARG A 67 0.13 -19.09 3.11
CA ARG A 67 -0.87 -19.50 2.11
C ARG A 67 -2.24 -18.87 2.36
N GLN A 68 -2.47 -18.34 3.55
CA GLN A 68 -3.69 -17.60 3.94
C GLN A 68 -3.46 -16.08 3.93
N LEU A 69 -2.35 -15.63 3.36
CA LEU A 69 -1.99 -14.22 3.23
C LEU A 69 -1.91 -13.85 1.75
N SER A 70 -2.70 -12.87 1.34
CA SER A 70 -2.56 -12.20 0.06
C SER A 70 -2.18 -10.75 0.33
N VAL A 71 -0.88 -10.47 0.17
CA VAL A 71 -0.28 -9.23 0.64
C VAL A 71 0.53 -8.61 -0.49
N SER A 72 0.11 -7.45 -0.99
CA SER A 72 0.81 -6.76 -2.08
C SER A 72 1.00 -5.28 -1.79
N ALA A 73 2.24 -4.81 -1.91
CA ALA A 73 2.55 -3.39 -1.88
C ALA A 73 2.16 -2.76 -3.22
N TYR A 74 1.18 -1.85 -3.21
CA TYR A 74 0.65 -1.22 -4.41
C TYR A 74 1.45 0.03 -4.79
N TRP A 75 2.00 0.73 -3.79
CA TRP A 75 2.87 1.88 -3.97
C TRP A 75 3.85 1.97 -2.80
N ALA A 76 4.86 2.83 -2.92
CA ALA A 76 5.83 3.08 -1.86
C ALA A 76 6.03 4.59 -1.69
N TYR A 77 6.01 5.04 -0.44
CA TYR A 77 6.28 6.44 -0.11
C TYR A 77 7.75 6.79 -0.42
N GLY A 78 8.03 8.03 -0.82
CA GLY A 78 9.37 8.48 -1.26
C GLY A 78 9.76 8.03 -2.67
N ARG A 79 9.37 6.81 -3.11
CA ARG A 79 9.64 6.32 -4.48
C ARG A 79 8.99 7.15 -5.59
N ALA A 80 7.82 7.73 -5.34
CA ALA A 80 7.18 8.61 -6.31
C ALA A 80 7.98 9.92 -6.50
N GLU A 81 8.64 10.40 -5.44
CA GLU A 81 9.53 11.56 -5.49
C GLU A 81 10.88 11.20 -6.12
N ASP A 82 11.44 10.01 -5.84
CA ASP A 82 12.65 9.52 -6.51
C ASP A 82 12.46 9.36 -8.03
N VAL A 83 11.32 8.82 -8.48
CA VAL A 83 11.01 8.72 -9.91
C VAL A 83 10.82 10.12 -10.52
N PHE A 84 10.16 11.04 -9.82
CA PHE A 84 9.96 12.40 -10.30
C PHE A 84 11.25 13.26 -10.32
N GLN A 85 12.14 13.07 -9.35
CA GLN A 85 13.46 13.71 -9.32
C GLN A 85 14.41 13.09 -10.35
N ALA A 86 14.33 11.77 -10.58
CA ALA A 86 15.05 11.11 -11.66
C ALA A 86 14.57 11.60 -13.04
N GLU A 87 13.27 11.78 -13.24
CA GLU A 87 12.74 12.36 -14.48
C GLU A 87 13.23 13.80 -14.72
N LYS A 88 13.38 14.61 -13.67
CA LYS A 88 13.99 15.96 -13.75
C LYS A 88 15.50 15.97 -14.03
N GLN A 89 16.19 14.86 -13.82
CA GLN A 89 17.63 14.71 -14.12
C GLN A 89 17.91 14.05 -15.48
N THR A 90 16.87 13.63 -16.19
CA THR A 90 16.97 13.29 -17.60
C THR A 90 16.65 14.53 -18.44
N PRO A 91 17.54 14.99 -19.34
CA PRO A 91 17.09 15.83 -20.44
C PRO A 91 16.15 14.97 -21.30
N ALA A 92 14.84 15.09 -21.07
CA ALA A 92 13.82 14.69 -22.04
C ALA A 92 13.93 15.65 -23.23
N GLY A 93 14.92 15.39 -24.07
CA GLY A 93 15.24 16.16 -25.26
C GLY A 93 15.41 15.22 -26.44
N GLN A 94 14.32 14.59 -26.90
CA GLN A 94 14.05 14.49 -28.33
C GLN A 94 12.57 14.20 -28.55
N ILE A 95 11.86 15.29 -28.80
CA ILE A 95 10.52 15.32 -29.34
C ILE A 95 10.69 14.97 -30.83
N PHE A 96 10.06 13.87 -31.24
CA PHE A 96 9.72 13.45 -32.60
C PHE A 96 10.32 14.29 -33.75
N GLU A 97 11.18 13.67 -34.57
CA GLU A 97 11.50 14.22 -35.89
C GLU A 97 10.34 13.94 -36.85
N ASP A 98 9.63 15.00 -37.18
CA ASP A 98 8.58 15.05 -38.21
C ASP A 98 9.25 15.12 -39.60
N GLY A 99 8.91 14.15 -40.46
CA GLY A 99 8.74 14.28 -41.91
C GLY A 99 9.71 15.10 -42.80
N THR A 100 10.16 14.42 -43.88
CA THR A 100 10.01 14.85 -45.29
C THR A 100 11.26 15.30 -46.09
N THR A 101 11.58 14.47 -47.11
CA THR A 101 12.06 14.75 -48.49
C THR A 101 13.54 15.01 -48.82
N GLY A 102 14.10 14.09 -49.63
CA GLY A 102 14.53 14.36 -51.02
C GLY A 102 16.01 14.72 -51.27
N GLY A 103 16.65 13.92 -52.13
CA GLY A 103 17.96 14.17 -52.75
C GLY A 103 18.51 12.92 -53.41
#